data_AF-A0A3D0EWA3-F1
#
_entry.id   AF-A0A3D0EWA3-F1
#
_cell.length_a   1.000
_cell.length_b   1.000
_cell.length_c   1.000
_cell.angle_alpha   90.00
_cell.angle_beta   90.00
_cell.angle_gamma   90.00
#
_symmetry.space_group_name_H-M   'P 1'
#
loop_
_entity.id
_entity.type
_entity.pdbx_description
1 polymer ?
#
loop_
_entity_poly.entity_id
_entity_poly.type
_entity_poly.pdbx_seq_one_letter_code
_entity_poly.pdbx_strand_id
1 'polypeptide(L)' 'GCATCHQANYRGAGTIPRLSRQKRVYLETIMKDFRDGKRTNDNGLKGEFMKNLSDEDIKALSHFLAGM' A
#
# COMPACT_ATOMS: atom_id res chain seq x y z
N GLY A 1 -9.12 -2.99 -7.36
CA GLY A 1 -7.96 -2.07 -7.39
C GLY A 1 -7.80 -1.40 -6.03
N CYS A 2 -6.70 -0.68 -5.76
CA CYS A 2 -6.38 -0.18 -4.41
C CYS A 2 -7.47 0.71 -3.79
N ALA A 3 -8.16 1.53 -4.62
CA ALA A 3 -9.24 2.42 -4.18
C ALA A 3 -10.49 1.67 -3.68
N THR A 4 -10.65 0.38 -3.99
CA THR A 4 -11.77 -0.44 -3.50
C THR A 4 -11.80 -0.47 -1.97
N CYS A 5 -10.64 -0.61 -1.33
CA CYS A 5 -10.54 -0.57 0.13
C CYS A 5 -10.16 0.82 0.63
N HIS A 6 -9.20 1.47 -0.03
CA HIS A 6 -8.63 2.75 0.43
C HIS A 6 -9.47 3.98 0.08
N GLN A 7 -10.64 3.78 -0.52
CA GLN A 7 -11.61 4.82 -0.90
C GLN A 7 -11.09 5.81 -1.96
N ALA A 8 -11.99 6.69 -2.41
CA ALA A 8 -11.64 7.78 -3.33
C ALA A 8 -10.51 8.63 -2.76
N ASN A 9 -9.57 9.02 -3.62
CA ASN A 9 -8.34 9.77 -3.26
C ASN A 9 -7.46 9.07 -2.21
N TYR A 10 -7.62 7.76 -2.05
CA TYR A 10 -6.87 6.93 -1.10
C TYR A 10 -6.91 7.48 0.33
N ARG A 11 -8.03 8.10 0.69
CA ARG A 11 -8.23 8.76 1.99
C ARG A 11 -8.32 7.79 3.16
N GLY A 12 -8.57 6.50 2.88
CA GLY A 12 -8.86 5.50 3.91
C GLY A 12 -10.26 5.68 4.52
N ALA A 13 -10.66 4.72 5.34
CA ALA A 13 -11.90 4.77 6.12
C ALA A 13 -11.86 3.76 7.27
N GLY A 14 -12.24 4.18 8.47
CA GLY A 14 -12.26 3.32 9.66
C GLY A 14 -10.88 2.71 9.93
N THR A 15 -10.78 1.38 9.87
CA THR A 15 -9.54 0.63 10.07
C THR A 15 -8.64 0.55 8.83
N ILE A 16 -9.14 1.00 7.66
CA ILE A 16 -8.36 1.05 6.43
C ILE A 16 -7.57 2.36 6.37
N PRO A 17 -6.22 2.31 6.36
CA PRO A 17 -5.40 3.50 6.48
C PRO A 17 -5.42 4.36 5.21
N ARG A 18 -5.16 5.65 5.40
CA ARG A 18 -4.87 6.61 4.34
C ARG A 18 -3.55 6.29 3.64
N LEU A 19 -3.52 6.33 2.31
CA LEU A 19 -2.30 6.15 1.52
C LEU A 19 -1.83 7.44 0.83
N SER A 20 -2.74 8.36 0.51
CA SER A 20 -2.38 9.66 -0.10
C SER A 20 -1.46 10.47 0.80
N ARG A 21 -0.68 11.43 0.26
CA ARG A 21 0.30 12.30 0.96
C ARG A 21 1.15 11.60 2.02
N GLN A 22 1.40 10.31 1.87
CA GLN A 22 2.28 9.59 2.78
C GLN A 22 3.70 9.66 2.25
N LYS A 23 4.69 9.59 3.13
CA LYS A 23 6.10 9.57 2.73
C LYS A 23 6.33 8.41 1.76
N ARG A 24 6.83 8.71 0.56
CA ARG A 24 7.16 7.73 -0.48
C ARG A 24 7.94 6.53 0.06
N VAL A 25 9.02 6.81 0.80
CA VAL A 25 9.89 5.77 1.39
C VAL A 25 9.09 4.87 2.32
N TYR A 26 8.21 5.45 3.14
CA TYR A 26 7.37 4.67 4.05
C TYR A 26 6.40 3.77 3.27
N LEU A 27 5.73 4.29 2.24
CA LEU A 27 4.83 3.52 1.38
C LEU A 27 5.55 2.35 0.71
N GLU A 28 6.74 2.61 0.16
CA GLU A 28 7.56 1.57 -0.47
C GLU A 28 7.96 0.48 0.53
N THR A 29 8.44 0.88 1.73
CA THR A 29 8.82 -0.06 2.79
C THR A 29 7.65 -0.93 3.22
N ILE A 30 6.49 -0.35 3.55
CA ILE A 30 5.35 -1.14 4.04
C ILE A 30 4.79 -2.08 2.96
N MET A 31 4.78 -1.67 1.68
CA MET A 31 4.32 -2.51 0.59
C MET A 31 5.25 -3.71 0.39
N LYS A 32 6.58 -3.49 0.44
CA LYS A 32 7.58 -4.57 0.43
C LYS A 32 7.45 -5.48 1.65
N ASP A 33 7.25 -4.92 2.85
CA ASP A 33 7.12 -5.71 4.06
C ASP A 33 5.89 -6.62 4.03
N PHE A 34 4.76 -6.15 3.49
CA PHE A 34 3.57 -6.98 3.29
C PHE A 34 3.79 -8.03 2.20
N ARG A 35 4.42 -7.68 1.06
CA ARG A 35 4.72 -8.63 -0.02
C ARG A 35 5.63 -9.75 0.46
N ASP A 36 6.71 -9.40 1.15
CA ASP A 36 7.76 -10.30 1.60
C ASP A 36 7.37 -11.06 2.89
N GLY A 37 6.20 -10.77 3.48
CA GLY A 37 5.73 -11.39 4.72
C GLY A 37 6.47 -10.94 5.98
N LYS A 38 7.28 -9.87 5.92
CA LYS A 38 7.94 -9.25 7.09
C LYS A 38 6.93 -8.58 8.02
N ARG A 39 5.82 -8.10 7.45
CA ARG A 39 4.70 -7.51 8.17
C ARG A 39 3.43 -8.32 7.90
N THR A 40 2.83 -8.83 8.97
CA THR A 40 1.70 -9.77 8.92
C THR A 40 0.49 -9.30 9.74
N ASN A 41 0.50 -8.05 10.21
CA ASN A 41 -0.58 -7.46 10.99
C ASN A 41 -1.79 -7.01 10.14
N ASP A 42 -2.02 -7.70 9.03
CA ASP A 42 -3.03 -7.43 8.04
C ASP A 42 -4.05 -8.56 7.87
N ASN A 43 -3.96 -9.60 8.71
CA ASN A 43 -4.78 -10.81 8.63
C ASN A 43 -4.67 -11.49 7.24
N GLY A 44 -3.53 -11.33 6.56
CA GLY A 44 -3.24 -11.91 5.24
C GLY A 44 -3.82 -11.14 4.04
N LEU A 45 -4.75 -10.21 4.25
CA LEU A 45 -5.43 -9.48 3.17
C LEU A 45 -4.47 -8.62 2.33
N LYS A 46 -3.58 -7.84 2.97
CA LYS A 46 -2.68 -6.92 2.25
C LYS A 46 -1.56 -7.72 1.59
N GLY A 47 -1.01 -8.72 2.29
CA GLY A 47 0.03 -9.60 1.78
C GLY A 47 -0.37 -10.31 0.50
N GLU A 48 -1.59 -10.85 0.40
CA GLU A 48 -2.08 -11.47 -0.84
C GLU A 48 -2.10 -10.51 -2.03
N PHE A 49 -2.60 -9.28 -1.83
CA PHE A 49 -2.60 -8.27 -2.90
C PHE A 49 -1.19 -7.84 -3.30
N MET A 50 -0.28 -7.72 -2.33
CA MET A 50 1.07 -7.23 -2.57
C MET A 50 1.98 -8.27 -3.26
N LYS A 51 1.70 -9.58 -3.11
CA LYS A 51 2.44 -10.67 -3.77
C LYS A 51 2.51 -10.56 -5.29
N ASN A 52 1.51 -9.93 -5.91
CA ASN A 52 1.43 -9.78 -7.36
C ASN A 52 2.15 -8.51 -7.87
N LEU A 53 2.80 -7.75 -6.99
CA LEU A 53 3.49 -6.50 -7.36
C LEU A 53 4.99 -6.70 -7.49
N SER A 54 5.53 -6.31 -8.65
CA SER A 54 6.97 -6.19 -8.86
C SER A 54 7.58 -5.05 -8.02
N ASP A 55 8.90 -5.01 -7.93
CA ASP A 55 9.57 -3.86 -7.31
C ASP A 55 9.31 -2.55 -8.07
N GLU A 56 9.18 -2.61 -9.40
CA GLU A 56 8.81 -1.46 -10.23
C GLU A 56 7.38 -1.00 -9.94
N ASP A 57 6.42 -1.90 -9.79
CA ASP A 57 5.04 -1.56 -9.45
C ASP A 57 4.97 -0.87 -8.08
N ILE A 58 5.66 -1.43 -7.07
CA ILE A 58 5.69 -0.85 -5.72
C ILE A 58 6.31 0.56 -5.77
N LYS A 59 7.39 0.74 -6.53
CA LYS A 59 8.03 2.05 -6.69
C LYS A 59 7.10 3.04 -7.40
N ALA A 60 6.43 2.63 -8.47
CA ALA A 60 5.49 3.47 -9.20
C ALA A 60 4.30 3.89 -8.31
N LEU A 61 3.72 2.93 -7.57
CA LEU A 61 2.63 3.17 -6.62
C LEU A 61 3.05 4.09 -5.49
N SER A 62 4.24 3.91 -4.92
CA SER A 62 4.72 4.75 -3.81
C SER A 62 4.93 6.20 -4.26
N HIS A 63 5.44 6.42 -5.48
CA HIS A 63 5.57 7.76 -6.07
C HIS A 63 4.20 8.40 -6.32
N PHE A 64 3.29 7.66 -6.95
CA PHE A 64 1.95 8.15 -7.25
C PHE A 64 1.18 8.54 -5.99
N LEU A 65 1.11 7.64 -5.00
CA LEU A 65 0.37 7.85 -3.75
C LEU A 65 0.96 8.97 -2.89
N ALA A 66 2.29 9.15 -2.90
CA ALA A 66 2.94 10.25 -2.19
C ALA A 66 2.64 11.63 -2.81
N GLY A 67 2.37 11.69 -4.13
CA GLY A 67 2.13 12.92 -4.88
C GLY A 67 0.68 13.42 -4.88
N MET A 68 -0.27 12.64 -4.34
CA MET A 68 -1.68 13.02 -4.18
C MET A 68 -1.92 13.69 -2.83
#